data_AF-A0AAE0BAX8-F1
#
_entry.id   AF-A0AAE0BAX8-F1
#
_cell.length_a   1.000
_cell.length_b   1.000
_cell.length_c   1.000
_cell.angle_alpha   90.00
_cell.angle_beta   90.00
_cell.angle_gamma   90.00
#
_symmetry.space_group_name_H-M   'P 1'
#
loop_
_entity.id
_entity.type
_entity.pdbx_description
1 polymer ?
#
loop_
_entity_poly.entity_id
_entity_poly.type
_entity_poly.pdbx_seq_one_letter_code
_entity_poly.pdbx_strand_id
1 'polypeptide(L)'
;MVMGCRDGSEDGLTFAFRFTDATISIPNQGVDLVRQGWSRRGPNVLQEGYGSASVLPEQGIYLAASIYRPVLQFTDKVASMLPTKYSQLGNDGLLAFVENFVKDHFLPTMFVDYRKGVQQAISSPAAFRPRAHSIAAYVPSVEKGRPVLQGLLAIDFLAKEVIGWAQAMPKFAADLVKYVQTFLERTYERCRTSYMEAVLEKQSYMLIGRYDIEKLMRIEPASASLPNAIGQSNIQNTVADTETVEVESELSELLLSLPPIRQENLIRDDNKLVLLASLSDSLEYVADSIERLGQATFRVSNQVEEHSKHGNTRSSSKPTRDLASFADEYRKLAIDCLKVLRVEMQLETIFHMQEMRSREYLDDQDAEEPDDFIISLIAQITRRDEEMAPFVAAVKRNYIFGGICIIAANASIKVLGDMKSINLFGVQQICRNSIALEQALAAIPSIESEAVRQRLDRVRTYYELLNMPFEALLAFITEHDYLFTPAEYVNLLKVQVPGREIPPDAQDRVSEILPH
;
A
#
# COMPACT_ATOMS: atom_id res chain seq x y z
N MET A 1 -38.35 -21.98 -75.98
CA MET A 1 -39.34 -22.58 -75.07
C MET A 1 -38.76 -22.49 -73.68
N VAL A 2 -39.56 -21.94 -72.77
CA VAL A 2 -39.22 -21.51 -71.40
C VAL A 2 -39.00 -22.72 -70.48
N MET A 3 -38.03 -22.63 -69.56
CA MET A 3 -38.01 -23.14 -68.17
C MET A 3 -36.55 -23.17 -67.67
N GLY A 4 -36.16 -22.58 -66.55
CA GLY A 4 -36.83 -21.72 -65.58
C GLY A 4 -35.73 -21.21 -64.63
N CYS A 5 -35.61 -19.89 -64.47
CA CYS A 5 -34.78 -19.31 -63.41
C CYS A 5 -35.61 -19.30 -62.12
N ARG A 6 -35.08 -19.94 -61.08
CA ARG A 6 -35.64 -19.94 -59.74
C ARG A 6 -34.70 -19.11 -58.86
N ASP A 7 -35.26 -18.04 -58.30
CA ASP A 7 -34.81 -17.17 -57.21
C ASP A 7 -33.32 -17.07 -56.90
N GLY A 8 -32.74 -15.92 -57.25
CA GLY A 8 -31.59 -15.36 -56.53
C GLY A 8 -32.09 -14.65 -55.27
N SER A 9 -31.57 -15.08 -54.12
CA SER A 9 -31.82 -14.48 -52.80
C SER A 9 -31.58 -12.96 -52.85
N GLU A 10 -32.61 -12.19 -52.55
CA GLU A 10 -32.49 -10.79 -52.14
C GLU A 10 -31.77 -10.71 -50.78
N ASP A 11 -30.45 -10.87 -50.77
CA ASP A 11 -29.63 -10.44 -49.64
C ASP A 11 -29.46 -8.92 -49.74
N GLY A 12 -30.53 -8.21 -49.35
CA GLY A 12 -30.50 -6.77 -49.17
C GLY A 12 -29.39 -6.38 -48.19
N LEU A 13 -28.38 -5.66 -48.69
CA LEU A 13 -27.29 -5.05 -47.92
C LEU A 13 -27.88 -4.00 -46.95
N THR A 14 -28.43 -4.47 -45.84
CA THR A 14 -28.94 -3.61 -44.78
C THR A 14 -27.80 -3.25 -43.84
N PHE A 15 -27.30 -2.02 -43.98
CA PHE A 15 -26.41 -1.40 -43.00
C PHE A 15 -27.25 -0.77 -41.91
N ALA A 16 -27.20 -1.33 -40.70
CA ALA A 16 -27.78 -0.73 -39.51
C ALA A 16 -26.65 -0.30 -38.56
N PHE A 17 -26.54 1.00 -38.30
CA PHE A 17 -25.73 1.51 -37.20
C PHE A 17 -26.41 1.11 -35.89
N ARG A 18 -26.00 -0.01 -35.31
CA ARG A 18 -26.41 -0.38 -33.95
C ARG A 18 -25.52 0.38 -32.98
N PHE A 19 -26.07 1.45 -32.39
CA PHE A 19 -25.42 2.24 -31.34
C PHE A 19 -25.25 1.48 -30.01
N THR A 20 -25.53 0.19 -29.97
CA THR A 20 -25.58 -0.62 -28.73
C THR A 20 -24.21 -0.96 -28.15
N ASP A 21 -23.13 -0.88 -28.94
CA ASP A 21 -21.82 -1.40 -28.53
C ASP A 21 -20.82 -0.32 -28.07
N ALA A 22 -21.18 0.96 -28.16
CA ALA A 22 -20.30 2.06 -27.74
C ALA A 22 -20.67 2.67 -26.38
N THR A 23 -21.84 2.35 -25.85
CA THR A 23 -22.09 2.47 -24.41
C THR A 23 -21.58 1.20 -23.75
N ILE A 24 -20.28 1.13 -23.47
CA ILE A 24 -19.83 0.32 -22.35
C ILE A 24 -20.39 1.03 -21.11
N SER A 25 -21.67 0.82 -20.83
CA SER A 25 -22.26 1.08 -19.54
C SER A 25 -21.61 0.10 -18.59
N ILE A 26 -20.49 0.50 -17.98
CA ILE A 26 -20.06 -0.11 -16.75
C ILE A 26 -21.19 0.20 -15.75
N PRO A 27 -21.87 -0.81 -15.17
CA PRO A 27 -22.95 -0.57 -14.23
C PRO A 27 -22.33 -0.11 -12.91
N ASN A 28 -21.90 1.15 -12.83
CA ASN A 28 -21.35 1.75 -11.63
C ASN A 28 -22.35 2.76 -11.09
N GLN A 29 -23.20 2.32 -10.15
CA GLN A 29 -24.09 3.20 -9.37
C GLN A 29 -23.32 4.33 -8.63
N GLY A 30 -21.99 4.27 -8.55
CA GLY A 30 -21.13 5.34 -8.03
C GLY A 30 -20.83 6.51 -9.00
N VAL A 31 -21.01 6.33 -10.31
CA VAL A 31 -20.74 7.39 -11.33
C VAL A 31 -21.78 8.50 -11.23
N ASP A 32 -23.02 8.18 -10.87
CA ASP A 32 -24.10 9.15 -10.72
C ASP A 32 -23.88 10.07 -9.52
N LEU A 33 -23.28 9.60 -8.43
CA LEU A 33 -22.98 10.43 -7.25
C LEU A 33 -21.84 11.43 -7.53
N VAL A 34 -20.83 11.04 -8.32
CA VAL A 34 -19.73 11.93 -8.72
C VAL A 34 -20.18 12.92 -9.79
N ARG A 35 -20.98 12.49 -10.77
CA ARG A 35 -21.60 13.38 -11.78
C ARG A 35 -22.60 14.37 -11.16
N GLN A 36 -23.42 13.95 -10.19
CA GLN A 36 -24.34 14.85 -9.49
C GLN A 36 -23.62 15.93 -8.66
N GLY A 37 -22.42 15.63 -8.15
CA GLY A 37 -21.54 16.63 -7.54
C GLY A 37 -20.94 17.64 -8.53
N TRP A 38 -20.73 17.24 -9.78
CA TRP A 38 -20.19 18.09 -10.85
C TRP A 38 -21.24 19.00 -11.52
N SER A 39 -22.54 18.66 -11.45
CA SER A 39 -23.60 19.35 -12.22
C SER A 39 -24.45 20.38 -11.44
N ARG A 40 -24.02 20.92 -10.29
CA ARG A 40 -24.79 22.00 -9.64
C ARG A 40 -24.60 23.37 -10.34
N ARG A 41 -25.36 23.59 -11.43
CA ARG A 41 -25.87 24.91 -11.84
C ARG A 41 -27.21 24.77 -12.58
N GLY A 42 -28.26 25.41 -12.06
CA GLY A 42 -29.43 25.86 -12.84
C GLY A 42 -30.75 25.11 -12.60
N PRO A 43 -31.87 25.79 -12.25
CA PRO A 43 -33.11 25.17 -11.78
C PRO A 43 -34.14 24.86 -12.88
N ASN A 44 -34.95 23.83 -12.60
CA ASN A 44 -36.32 23.56 -13.05
C ASN A 44 -36.86 24.34 -14.25
N VAL A 45 -36.99 23.65 -15.39
CA VAL A 45 -38.02 23.95 -16.40
C VAL A 45 -38.82 22.67 -16.63
N LEU A 46 -40.05 22.67 -16.16
CA LEU A 46 -41.10 21.73 -16.56
C LEU A 46 -41.40 21.98 -18.04
N GLN A 47 -41.33 20.94 -18.88
CA GLN A 47 -41.87 21.06 -20.24
C GLN A 47 -42.55 19.75 -20.65
N GLU A 48 -43.87 19.73 -20.43
CA GLU A 48 -44.80 18.90 -21.20
C GLU A 48 -44.74 19.33 -22.67
N GLY A 49 -44.55 18.38 -23.57
CA GLY A 49 -44.58 18.64 -25.01
C GLY A 49 -44.07 17.44 -25.80
N TYR A 50 -44.99 16.71 -26.43
CA TYR A 50 -44.67 15.65 -27.40
C TYR A 50 -43.87 16.23 -28.57
N GLY A 51 -42.58 15.90 -28.62
CA GLY A 51 -41.67 16.24 -29.70
C GLY A 51 -40.27 15.75 -29.36
N SER A 52 -39.81 14.73 -30.07
CA SER A 52 -38.49 14.10 -29.92
C SER A 52 -37.36 15.04 -30.35
N ALA A 53 -37.10 16.09 -29.57
CA ALA A 53 -35.83 16.76 -29.55
C ALA A 53 -35.03 16.12 -28.41
N SER A 54 -34.34 15.02 -28.71
CA SER A 54 -33.30 14.50 -27.84
C SER A 54 -32.32 15.65 -27.63
N VAL A 55 -32.32 16.20 -26.42
CA VAL A 55 -31.30 17.13 -25.93
C VAL A 55 -29.94 16.48 -26.22
N LEU A 56 -29.24 16.96 -27.24
CA LEU A 56 -27.87 16.53 -27.49
C LEU A 56 -27.07 16.93 -26.24
N PRO A 57 -26.40 15.99 -25.56
CA PRO A 57 -25.68 16.33 -24.34
C PRO A 57 -24.55 17.32 -24.65
N GLU A 58 -24.12 18.09 -23.66
CA GLU A 58 -22.93 18.97 -23.68
C GLU A 58 -21.61 18.25 -24.08
N GLN A 59 -21.65 16.93 -24.33
CA GLN A 59 -20.56 16.04 -24.70
C GLN A 59 -20.61 15.57 -26.17
N GLY A 60 -21.16 16.38 -27.09
CA GLY A 60 -21.27 16.02 -28.51
C GLY A 60 -19.94 15.62 -29.17
N ILE A 61 -18.81 16.17 -28.72
CA ILE A 61 -17.48 15.84 -29.25
C ILE A 61 -17.07 14.38 -28.95
N TYR A 62 -17.52 13.83 -27.82
CA TYR A 62 -17.13 12.49 -27.37
C TYR A 62 -17.85 11.36 -28.13
N LEU A 63 -18.91 11.70 -28.88
CA LEU A 63 -19.53 10.78 -29.84
C LEU A 63 -18.56 10.37 -30.96
N ALA A 64 -17.48 11.12 -31.21
CA ALA A 64 -16.44 10.72 -32.15
C ALA A 64 -15.86 9.33 -31.81
N ALA A 65 -15.69 9.02 -30.52
CA ALA A 65 -15.16 7.73 -30.08
C ALA A 65 -16.12 6.57 -30.37
N SER A 66 -17.44 6.80 -30.27
CA SER A 66 -18.45 5.77 -30.54
C SER A 66 -18.65 5.48 -32.03
N ILE A 67 -18.46 6.48 -32.89
CA ILE A 67 -18.59 6.31 -34.35
C ILE A 67 -17.32 5.83 -35.03
N TYR A 68 -16.14 5.98 -34.41
CA TYR A 68 -14.86 5.68 -35.03
C TYR A 68 -14.75 4.24 -35.54
N ARG A 69 -14.99 3.26 -34.65
CA ARG A 69 -14.87 1.84 -35.01
C ARG A 69 -15.92 1.40 -36.06
N PRO A 70 -17.21 1.79 -35.96
CA PRO A 70 -18.17 1.57 -37.04
C PRO A 70 -17.74 2.17 -38.39
N VAL A 71 -17.21 3.40 -38.40
CA VAL A 71 -16.74 4.07 -39.63
C VAL A 71 -15.52 3.37 -40.22
N LEU A 72 -14.57 2.94 -39.37
CA LEU A 72 -13.41 2.16 -39.79
C LEU A 72 -13.85 0.85 -40.45
N GLN A 73 -14.69 0.06 -39.77
CA GLN A 73 -15.20 -1.21 -40.30
C GLN A 73 -16.00 -1.04 -41.60
N PHE A 74 -16.82 0.01 -41.68
CA PHE A 74 -17.55 0.35 -42.89
C PHE A 74 -16.59 0.65 -44.04
N THR A 75 -15.58 1.49 -43.81
CA THR A 75 -14.61 1.91 -44.82
C THR A 75 -13.74 0.73 -45.28
N ASP A 76 -13.28 -0.12 -44.36
CA ASP A 76 -12.54 -1.34 -44.68
C ASP A 76 -13.37 -2.30 -45.54
N LYS A 77 -14.66 -2.47 -45.19
CA LYS A 77 -15.57 -3.33 -45.97
C LYS A 77 -15.81 -2.75 -47.36
N VAL A 78 -16.03 -1.45 -47.49
CA VAL A 78 -16.16 -0.78 -48.80
C VAL A 78 -14.89 -0.93 -49.63
N ALA A 79 -13.71 -0.75 -49.02
CA ALA A 79 -12.42 -0.92 -49.68
C ALA A 79 -12.22 -2.37 -50.19
N SER A 80 -12.67 -3.37 -49.43
CA SER A 80 -12.62 -4.79 -49.84
C SER A 80 -13.53 -5.14 -51.02
N MET A 81 -14.60 -4.37 -51.22
CA MET A 81 -15.57 -4.59 -52.32
C MET A 81 -15.23 -3.82 -53.60
N LEU A 82 -14.29 -2.86 -53.55
CA LEU A 82 -13.92 -2.03 -54.69
C LEU A 82 -12.80 -2.68 -55.52
N PRO A 83 -12.86 -2.60 -56.87
CA PRO A 83 -11.76 -3.01 -57.74
C PRO A 83 -10.47 -2.25 -57.40
N THR A 84 -9.30 -2.89 -57.53
CA THR A 84 -7.98 -2.33 -57.16
C THR A 84 -7.65 -0.98 -57.83
N LYS A 85 -8.30 -0.64 -58.95
CA LYS A 85 -8.18 0.64 -59.65
C LYS A 85 -8.83 1.82 -58.91
N TYR A 86 -9.75 1.55 -57.97
CA TYR A 86 -10.51 2.56 -57.22
C TYR A 86 -10.22 2.52 -55.71
N SER A 87 -9.23 1.73 -55.26
CA SER A 87 -8.91 1.62 -53.83
C SER A 87 -8.49 2.96 -53.21
N GLN A 88 -7.98 3.90 -54.02
CA GLN A 88 -7.59 5.23 -53.57
C GLN A 88 -8.78 6.14 -53.22
N LEU A 89 -10.00 5.88 -53.72
CA LEU A 89 -11.18 6.70 -53.36
C LEU A 89 -11.63 6.51 -51.90
N GLY A 90 -11.23 5.42 -51.24
CA GLY A 90 -11.53 5.19 -49.82
C GLY A 90 -10.71 6.08 -48.87
N ASN A 91 -9.55 6.58 -49.31
CA ASN A 91 -8.60 7.29 -48.46
C ASN A 91 -8.96 8.76 -48.19
N ASP A 92 -9.77 9.40 -49.05
CA ASP A 92 -10.20 10.81 -48.91
C ASP A 92 -11.68 10.95 -48.48
N GLY A 93 -12.22 9.91 -47.83
CA GLY A 93 -13.64 9.80 -47.48
C GLY A 93 -13.98 10.09 -46.01
N LEU A 94 -15.05 9.44 -45.55
CA LEU A 94 -15.59 9.60 -44.19
C LEU A 94 -14.56 9.26 -43.09
N LEU A 95 -13.71 8.25 -43.29
CA LEU A 95 -12.67 7.88 -42.33
C LEU A 95 -11.64 9.00 -42.14
N ALA A 96 -11.15 9.60 -43.22
CA ALA A 96 -10.20 10.72 -43.15
C ALA A 96 -10.83 11.95 -42.46
N PHE A 97 -12.11 12.23 -42.72
CA PHE A 97 -12.84 13.27 -41.99
C PHE A 97 -12.90 12.99 -40.49
N VAL A 98 -13.28 11.75 -40.09
CA VAL A 98 -13.36 11.36 -38.67
C VAL A 98 -11.98 11.38 -38.02
N GLU A 99 -10.93 10.91 -38.70
CA GLU A 99 -9.56 10.94 -38.19
C GLU A 99 -9.03 12.37 -38.00
N ASN A 100 -9.27 13.27 -38.96
CA ASN A 100 -8.92 14.68 -38.84
C ASN A 100 -9.70 15.34 -37.70
N PHE A 101 -10.99 15.04 -37.57
CA PHE A 101 -11.80 15.52 -36.44
C PHE A 101 -11.25 15.02 -35.10
N VAL A 102 -10.88 13.73 -35.01
CA VAL A 102 -10.30 13.17 -33.79
C VAL A 102 -8.99 13.87 -33.45
N LYS A 103 -8.13 14.06 -34.45
CA LYS A 103 -6.81 14.68 -34.28
C LYS A 103 -6.89 16.16 -33.90
N ASP A 104 -7.71 16.94 -34.59
CA ASP A 104 -7.70 18.40 -34.51
C ASP A 104 -8.68 18.95 -33.48
N HIS A 105 -9.73 18.19 -33.13
CA HIS A 105 -10.77 18.64 -32.21
C HIS A 105 -10.92 17.74 -30.98
N PHE A 106 -11.09 16.43 -31.14
CA PHE A 106 -11.32 15.52 -30.01
C PHE A 106 -10.11 15.46 -29.06
N LEU A 107 -8.92 15.12 -29.56
CA LEU A 107 -7.74 14.91 -28.72
C LEU A 107 -7.35 16.18 -27.94
N PRO A 108 -7.31 17.39 -28.54
CA PRO A 108 -6.98 18.61 -27.81
C PRO A 108 -8.05 18.96 -26.76
N THR A 109 -9.33 18.84 -27.10
CA THR A 109 -10.44 19.14 -26.17
C THR A 109 -10.42 18.19 -24.99
N MET A 110 -10.28 16.89 -25.26
CA MET A 110 -10.17 15.85 -24.24
C MET A 110 -8.98 16.11 -23.32
N PHE A 111 -7.80 16.41 -23.87
CA PHE A 111 -6.62 16.69 -23.06
C PHE A 111 -6.86 17.84 -22.07
N VAL A 112 -7.54 18.92 -22.50
CA VAL A 112 -7.87 20.06 -21.64
C VAL A 112 -8.89 19.68 -20.56
N ASP A 113 -9.97 19.01 -20.94
CA ASP A 113 -11.04 18.60 -20.03
C ASP A 113 -10.50 17.65 -18.95
N TYR A 114 -9.72 16.64 -19.34
CA TYR A 114 -9.15 15.66 -18.40
C TYR A 114 -8.06 16.28 -17.54
N ARG A 115 -7.21 17.15 -18.09
CA ARG A 115 -6.25 17.89 -17.29
C ARG A 115 -6.94 18.71 -16.20
N LYS A 116 -8.10 19.31 -16.51
CA LYS A 116 -8.92 20.04 -15.53
C LYS A 116 -9.55 19.10 -14.51
N GLY A 117 -10.10 17.96 -14.95
CA GLY A 117 -10.67 16.93 -14.07
C GLY A 117 -9.64 16.36 -13.10
N VAL A 118 -8.47 15.96 -13.59
CA VAL A 118 -7.32 15.49 -12.79
C VAL A 118 -6.91 16.55 -11.77
N GLN A 119 -6.78 17.81 -12.21
CA GLN A 119 -6.44 18.90 -11.30
C GLN A 119 -7.49 19.03 -10.19
N GLN A 120 -8.78 19.02 -10.53
CA GLN A 120 -9.85 19.12 -9.53
C GLN A 120 -9.86 17.94 -8.56
N ALA A 121 -9.60 16.73 -9.06
CA ALA A 121 -9.56 15.50 -8.26
C ALA A 121 -8.45 15.53 -7.19
N ILE A 122 -7.29 16.14 -7.47
CA ILE A 122 -6.12 16.07 -6.57
C ILE A 122 -5.77 17.39 -5.86
N SER A 123 -6.36 18.53 -6.28
CA SER A 123 -6.01 19.84 -5.71
C SER A 123 -6.56 20.08 -4.30
N SER A 124 -7.71 19.49 -3.99
CA SER A 124 -8.34 19.71 -2.69
C SER A 124 -7.68 18.83 -1.61
N PRO A 125 -7.35 19.37 -0.42
CA PRO A 125 -6.95 18.55 0.72
C PRO A 125 -8.01 17.49 1.08
N ALA A 126 -9.28 17.75 0.79
CA ALA A 126 -10.36 16.79 1.02
C ALA A 126 -10.26 15.53 0.15
N ALA A 127 -9.51 15.57 -0.96
CA ALA A 127 -9.27 14.42 -1.82
C ALA A 127 -8.41 13.33 -1.16
N PHE A 128 -7.57 13.77 -0.21
CA PHE A 128 -6.69 12.92 0.58
C PHE A 128 -7.22 12.70 2.00
N ARG A 129 -8.46 13.10 2.30
CA ARG A 129 -9.08 12.78 3.59
C ARG A 129 -9.59 11.34 3.57
N PRO A 130 -9.09 10.46 4.46
CA PRO A 130 -9.63 9.12 4.62
C PRO A 130 -11.11 9.17 4.95
N ARG A 131 -11.91 8.32 4.30
CA ARG A 131 -13.33 8.16 4.59
C ARG A 131 -13.65 6.68 4.65
N ALA A 132 -13.96 6.19 5.85
CA ALA A 132 -14.48 4.86 6.06
C ALA A 132 -15.93 4.95 6.57
N HIS A 133 -16.73 3.95 6.25
CA HIS A 133 -18.03 3.78 6.89
C HIS A 133 -17.77 3.41 8.35
N SER A 134 -18.28 4.21 9.29
CA SER A 134 -17.76 4.35 10.67
C SER A 134 -17.91 3.13 11.60
N ILE A 135 -18.20 1.93 11.09
CA ILE A 135 -18.43 0.70 11.89
C ILE A 135 -17.83 -0.56 11.23
N ALA A 136 -17.34 -0.50 9.98
CA ALA A 136 -16.97 -1.71 9.24
C ALA A 136 -15.46 -2.01 9.30
N ALA A 137 -15.13 -3.29 9.48
CA ALA A 137 -13.81 -3.84 9.19
C ALA A 137 -13.41 -3.54 7.73
N TYR A 138 -12.11 -3.52 7.45
CA TYR A 138 -11.57 -3.28 6.11
C TYR A 138 -12.27 -4.12 5.03
N VAL A 139 -12.69 -3.46 3.94
CA VAL A 139 -13.38 -4.09 2.81
C VAL A 139 -12.46 -4.08 1.58
N PRO A 140 -12.14 -5.23 0.95
CA PRO A 140 -11.19 -5.28 -0.16
C PRO A 140 -11.76 -4.86 -1.52
N SER A 141 -13.09 -4.86 -1.69
CA SER A 141 -13.74 -4.51 -2.97
C SER A 141 -14.28 -3.09 -2.95
N VAL A 142 -14.00 -2.32 -4.01
CA VAL A 142 -14.49 -0.95 -4.17
C VAL A 142 -16.01 -0.89 -4.23
N GLU A 143 -16.66 -1.85 -4.89
CA GLU A 143 -18.12 -1.94 -4.98
C GLU A 143 -18.80 -2.09 -3.61
N LYS A 144 -18.07 -2.71 -2.67
CA LYS A 144 -18.54 -2.95 -1.29
C LYS A 144 -18.06 -1.87 -0.31
N GLY A 145 -17.38 -0.83 -0.81
CA GLY A 145 -16.93 0.31 -0.01
C GLY A 145 -15.48 0.22 0.50
N ARG A 146 -14.55 -0.32 -0.30
CA ARG A 146 -13.10 -0.20 -0.01
C ARG A 146 -12.73 1.26 0.26
N PRO A 147 -11.94 1.54 1.31
CA PRO A 147 -11.61 2.90 1.79
C PRO A 147 -10.59 3.65 0.90
N VAL A 148 -10.77 3.62 -0.42
CA VAL A 148 -9.87 4.31 -1.35
C VAL A 148 -10.05 5.82 -1.24
N LEU A 149 -8.94 6.55 -1.19
CA LEU A 149 -8.91 8.00 -1.20
C LEU A 149 -9.65 8.54 -2.44
N GLN A 150 -10.55 9.50 -2.20
CA GLN A 150 -11.48 10.00 -3.22
C GLN A 150 -10.75 10.58 -4.44
N GLY A 151 -9.61 11.25 -4.22
CA GLY A 151 -8.78 11.74 -5.32
C GLY A 151 -8.28 10.61 -6.21
N LEU A 152 -7.72 9.55 -5.61
CA LEU A 152 -7.16 8.42 -6.34
C LEU A 152 -8.24 7.59 -7.05
N LEU A 153 -9.40 7.42 -6.41
CA LEU A 153 -10.54 6.74 -7.02
C LEU A 153 -11.06 7.51 -8.25
N ALA A 154 -11.13 8.84 -8.18
CA ALA A 154 -11.50 9.67 -9.33
C ALA A 154 -10.49 9.55 -10.48
N ILE A 155 -9.18 9.51 -10.18
CA ILE A 155 -8.13 9.32 -11.19
C ILE A 155 -8.23 7.95 -11.86
N ASP A 156 -8.52 6.89 -11.10
CA ASP A 156 -8.74 5.55 -11.65
C ASP A 156 -9.90 5.53 -12.67
N PHE A 157 -11.04 6.16 -12.34
CA PHE A 157 -12.16 6.27 -13.26
C PHE A 157 -11.81 7.04 -14.54
N LEU A 158 -11.12 8.18 -14.41
CA LEU A 158 -10.68 8.97 -15.56
C LEU A 158 -9.70 8.19 -16.45
N ALA A 159 -8.76 7.44 -15.86
CA ALA A 159 -7.83 6.62 -16.61
C ALA A 159 -8.54 5.50 -17.38
N LYS A 160 -9.49 4.80 -16.75
CA LYS A 160 -10.31 3.77 -17.40
C LYS A 160 -11.10 4.30 -18.58
N GLU A 161 -11.67 5.49 -18.47
CA GLU A 161 -12.44 6.12 -19.55
C GLU A 161 -11.56 6.43 -20.78
N VAL A 162 -10.39 7.04 -20.57
CA VAL A 162 -9.46 7.37 -21.66
C VAL A 162 -8.90 6.10 -22.33
N ILE A 163 -8.61 5.05 -21.55
CA ILE A 163 -8.19 3.76 -22.11
C ILE A 163 -9.32 3.09 -22.90
N GLY A 164 -10.58 3.23 -22.46
CA GLY A 164 -11.74 2.79 -23.24
C GLY A 164 -11.80 3.45 -24.62
N TRP A 165 -11.47 4.74 -24.71
CA TRP A 165 -11.34 5.44 -25.99
C TRP A 165 -10.14 4.99 -26.80
N ALA A 166 -9.01 4.68 -26.16
CA ALA A 166 -7.85 4.11 -26.84
C ALA A 166 -8.19 2.77 -27.51
N GLN A 167 -9.01 1.94 -26.86
CA GLN A 167 -9.52 0.70 -27.44
C GLN A 167 -10.51 0.95 -28.60
N ALA A 168 -11.34 1.99 -28.49
CA ALA A 168 -12.29 2.37 -29.55
C ALA A 168 -11.60 2.99 -30.77
N MET A 169 -10.45 3.66 -30.58
CA MET A 169 -9.72 4.40 -31.60
C MET A 169 -8.24 3.95 -31.73
N PRO A 170 -7.98 2.76 -32.31
CA PRO A 170 -6.63 2.16 -32.33
C PRO A 170 -5.53 3.06 -32.92
N LYS A 171 -5.84 3.84 -33.96
CA LYS A 171 -4.88 4.76 -34.60
C LYS A 171 -4.34 5.84 -33.66
N PHE A 172 -5.15 6.25 -32.68
CA PHE A 172 -4.84 7.30 -31.72
C PHE A 172 -4.55 6.76 -30.31
N ALA A 173 -4.53 5.43 -30.14
CA ALA A 173 -4.36 4.78 -28.85
C ALA A 173 -3.05 5.21 -28.16
N ALA A 174 -1.95 5.30 -28.91
CA ALA A 174 -0.65 5.73 -28.38
C ALA A 174 -0.70 7.15 -27.78
N ASP A 175 -1.37 8.10 -28.44
CA ASP A 175 -1.52 9.47 -27.96
C ASP A 175 -2.39 9.54 -26.71
N LEU A 176 -3.48 8.77 -26.67
CA LEU A 176 -4.38 8.66 -25.52
C LEU A 176 -3.68 8.06 -24.31
N VAL A 177 -2.91 6.99 -24.49
CA VAL A 177 -2.09 6.37 -23.43
C VAL A 177 -1.06 7.36 -22.90
N LYS A 178 -0.43 8.15 -23.78
CA LYS A 178 0.52 9.19 -23.36
C LYS A 178 -0.13 10.26 -22.48
N TYR A 179 -1.38 10.63 -22.75
CA TYR A 179 -2.13 11.53 -21.88
C TYR A 179 -2.41 10.90 -20.51
N VAL A 180 -2.83 9.63 -20.48
CA VAL A 180 -2.99 8.89 -19.21
C VAL A 180 -1.70 8.88 -18.41
N GLN A 181 -0.56 8.57 -19.03
CA GLN A 181 0.76 8.60 -18.39
C GLN A 181 1.07 9.97 -17.76
N THR A 182 0.80 11.06 -18.48
CA THR A 182 1.01 12.43 -17.98
C THR A 182 0.15 12.73 -16.74
N PHE A 183 -1.09 12.22 -16.71
CA PHE A 183 -1.99 12.42 -15.59
C PHE A 183 -1.65 11.55 -14.38
N LEU A 184 -1.18 10.32 -14.62
CA LEU A 184 -0.66 9.43 -13.59
C LEU A 184 0.60 10.02 -12.95
N GLU A 185 1.55 10.52 -13.73
CA GLU A 185 2.75 11.20 -13.20
C GLU A 185 2.39 12.37 -12.27
N ARG A 186 1.43 13.21 -12.69
CA ARG A 186 0.95 14.33 -11.88
C ARG A 186 0.26 13.88 -10.59
N THR A 187 -0.51 12.81 -10.65
CA THR A 187 -1.20 12.23 -9.50
C THR A 187 -0.20 11.64 -8.51
N TYR A 188 0.80 10.92 -9.01
CA TYR A 188 1.89 10.36 -8.23
C TYR A 188 2.64 11.45 -7.46
N GLU A 189 3.03 12.54 -8.12
CA GLU A 189 3.76 13.63 -7.45
C GLU A 189 2.92 14.26 -6.34
N ARG A 190 1.59 14.36 -6.51
CA ARG A 190 0.72 14.86 -5.43
C ARG A 190 0.61 13.86 -4.28
N CYS A 191 0.55 12.57 -4.55
CA CYS A 191 0.58 11.52 -3.52
C CYS A 191 1.90 11.56 -2.75
N ARG A 192 3.03 11.70 -3.46
CA ARG A 192 4.36 11.86 -2.89
C ARG A 192 4.46 13.11 -2.02
N THR A 193 3.90 14.23 -2.47
CA THR A 193 3.82 15.45 -1.66
C THR A 193 3.04 15.21 -0.37
N SER A 194 1.87 14.56 -0.45
CA SER A 194 1.06 14.22 0.74
C SER A 194 1.79 13.29 1.71
N TYR A 195 2.55 12.32 1.18
CA TYR A 195 3.42 11.45 1.97
C TYR A 195 4.51 12.27 2.68
N MET A 196 5.22 13.12 1.95
CA MET A 196 6.28 13.98 2.52
C MET A 196 5.74 14.92 3.60
N GLU A 197 4.58 15.54 3.41
CA GLU A 197 3.92 16.39 4.42
C GLU A 197 3.64 15.64 5.75
N ALA A 198 3.44 14.31 5.68
CA ALA A 198 3.22 13.47 6.84
C ALA A 198 4.52 13.11 7.56
N VAL A 199 5.59 12.83 6.82
CA VAL A 199 6.79 12.12 7.34
C VAL A 199 8.07 12.97 7.37
N LEU A 200 8.06 14.16 6.79
CA LEU A 200 9.24 15.04 6.73
C LEU A 200 9.79 15.32 8.13
N GLU A 201 11.12 15.28 8.28
CA GLU A 201 11.86 15.46 9.54
C GLU A 201 11.62 14.38 10.60
N LYS A 202 10.79 13.37 10.32
CA LYS A 202 10.51 12.29 11.26
C LYS A 202 11.56 11.20 11.21
N GLN A 203 11.83 10.62 12.36
CA GLN A 203 12.89 9.64 12.50
C GLN A 203 12.55 8.34 11.77
N SER A 204 11.28 7.92 11.76
CA SER A 204 10.82 6.80 10.95
C SER A 204 11.15 6.94 9.46
N TYR A 205 10.91 8.13 8.88
CA TYR A 205 11.27 8.43 7.49
C TYR A 205 12.78 8.38 7.23
N MET A 206 13.58 8.97 8.11
CA MET A 206 15.03 8.95 7.97
C MET A 206 15.60 7.53 8.07
N LEU A 207 15.05 6.70 8.94
CA LEU A 207 15.52 5.33 9.17
C LEU A 207 15.19 4.40 8.00
N ILE A 208 13.99 4.48 7.42
CA ILE A 208 13.66 3.64 6.26
C ILE A 208 14.52 3.97 5.03
N GLY A 209 15.09 5.17 4.97
CA GLY A 209 16.02 5.60 3.93
C GLY A 209 17.47 5.16 4.17
N ARG A 210 17.79 4.62 5.36
CA ARG A 210 19.12 4.06 5.63
C ARG A 210 19.24 2.68 4.98
N TYR A 211 20.37 2.45 4.32
CA TYR A 211 20.61 1.22 3.55
C TYR A 211 20.59 -0.05 4.41
N ASP A 212 21.19 0.00 5.60
CA ASP A 212 21.23 -1.14 6.55
C ASP A 212 19.82 -1.56 6.98
N ILE A 213 18.99 -0.61 7.39
CA ILE A 213 17.59 -0.85 7.78
C ILE A 213 16.75 -1.27 6.57
N GLU A 214 16.87 -0.59 5.42
CA GLU A 214 16.11 -0.92 4.21
C GLU A 214 16.38 -2.36 3.75
N LYS A 215 17.65 -2.81 3.83
CA LYS A 215 18.07 -4.17 3.50
C LYS A 215 17.42 -5.19 4.43
N LEU A 216 17.48 -4.97 5.74
CA LEU A 216 16.89 -5.87 6.74
C LEU A 216 15.37 -5.94 6.62
N MET A 217 14.69 -4.79 6.47
CA MET A 217 13.24 -4.73 6.25
C MET A 217 12.77 -5.41 4.96
N ARG A 218 13.67 -5.66 3.99
CA ARG A 218 13.36 -6.39 2.77
C ARG A 218 13.44 -7.90 2.95
N ILE A 219 14.31 -8.37 3.85
CA ILE A 219 14.58 -9.78 4.09
C ILE A 219 13.76 -10.32 5.27
N GLU A 220 13.34 -9.44 6.20
CA GLU A 220 12.55 -9.83 7.37
C GLU A 220 11.29 -10.65 6.98
N PRO A 221 10.89 -11.66 7.77
CA PRO A 221 9.71 -12.47 7.50
C PRO A 221 8.43 -11.65 7.33
N ALA A 222 8.31 -10.57 8.11
CA ALA A 222 7.19 -9.65 8.04
C ALA A 222 6.99 -9.04 6.63
N SER A 223 8.05 -8.95 5.82
CA SER A 223 7.98 -8.42 4.45
C SER A 223 7.07 -9.24 3.52
N ALA A 224 6.74 -10.49 3.86
CA ALA A 224 5.77 -11.31 3.14
C ALA A 224 4.35 -10.70 3.13
N SER A 225 4.05 -9.81 4.08
CA SER A 225 2.79 -9.05 4.15
C SER A 225 2.73 -7.88 3.18
N LEU A 226 3.85 -7.53 2.52
CA LEU A 226 3.93 -6.43 1.57
C LEU A 226 3.52 -6.88 0.16
N PRO A 227 2.85 -6.02 -0.64
CA PRO A 227 2.39 -6.38 -1.97
C PRO A 227 3.56 -6.58 -2.94
N ASN A 228 3.56 -7.69 -3.69
CA ASN A 228 4.49 -8.01 -4.78
C ASN A 228 5.86 -7.36 -4.57
N ALA A 229 6.60 -7.77 -3.54
CA ALA A 229 7.99 -7.36 -3.42
C ALA A 229 8.71 -7.86 -4.68
N ILE A 230 8.91 -6.94 -5.63
CA ILE A 230 9.50 -7.17 -6.95
C ILE A 230 10.86 -7.83 -6.70
N GLY A 231 10.91 -9.16 -6.77
CA GLY A 231 12.07 -9.98 -6.40
C GLY A 231 11.79 -11.24 -5.55
N GLN A 232 10.62 -11.38 -4.91
CA GLN A 232 10.34 -12.54 -4.04
C GLN A 232 9.97 -13.83 -4.80
N SER A 233 9.73 -13.79 -6.11
CA SER A 233 9.38 -15.01 -6.88
C SER A 233 10.53 -16.01 -7.03
N ASN A 234 11.77 -15.67 -6.60
CA ASN A 234 12.95 -16.54 -6.75
C ASN A 234 13.62 -16.94 -5.42
N ILE A 235 13.10 -16.52 -4.25
CA ILE A 235 13.62 -16.91 -2.93
C ILE A 235 12.54 -17.64 -2.11
N GLN A 236 11.68 -18.39 -2.80
CA GLN A 236 10.75 -19.30 -2.16
C GLN A 236 11.35 -20.71 -2.17
N ASN A 237 12.54 -20.85 -1.57
CA ASN A 237 13.15 -22.13 -1.25
C ASN A 237 13.91 -21.96 0.08
N THR A 238 13.27 -22.42 1.15
CA THR A 238 13.91 -22.91 2.38
C THR A 238 14.90 -21.95 3.05
N VAL A 239 14.39 -20.89 3.68
CA VAL A 239 15.16 -20.15 4.71
C VAL A 239 14.85 -20.83 6.04
N ALA A 240 15.86 -21.34 6.72
CA ALA A 240 15.72 -21.99 8.02
C ALA A 240 15.20 -21.00 9.07
N ASP A 241 14.39 -21.45 10.02
CA ASP A 241 13.84 -20.65 11.13
C ASP A 241 14.91 -19.91 11.96
N THR A 242 16.19 -20.29 11.85
CA THR A 242 17.31 -19.61 12.48
C THR A 242 17.72 -18.31 11.78
N GLU A 243 17.76 -18.28 10.44
CA GLU A 243 18.15 -17.08 9.67
C GLU A 243 17.08 -15.97 9.79
N THR A 244 15.81 -16.34 10.02
CA THR A 244 14.71 -15.39 10.20
C THR A 244 14.77 -14.68 11.55
N VAL A 245 15.07 -15.41 12.61
CA VAL A 245 15.25 -14.87 13.97
C VAL A 245 16.46 -13.94 14.04
N GLU A 246 17.55 -14.28 13.34
CA GLU A 246 18.75 -13.44 13.25
C GLU A 246 18.46 -12.05 12.63
N VAL A 247 17.72 -12.00 11.52
CA VAL A 247 17.37 -10.73 10.85
C VAL A 247 16.50 -9.83 11.74
N GLU A 248 15.51 -10.41 12.42
CA GLU A 248 14.67 -9.65 13.36
C GLU A 248 15.47 -9.12 14.56
N SER A 249 16.42 -9.92 15.06
CA SER A 249 17.32 -9.51 16.14
C SER A 249 18.25 -8.37 15.71
N GLU A 250 18.89 -8.48 14.53
CA GLU A 250 19.79 -7.44 14.00
C GLU A 250 19.05 -6.10 13.80
N LEU A 251 17.83 -6.14 13.24
CA LEU A 251 17.01 -4.93 13.09
C LEU A 251 16.63 -4.32 14.45
N SER A 252 16.24 -5.16 15.41
CA SER A 252 15.92 -4.74 16.77
C SER A 252 17.13 -4.09 17.47
N GLU A 253 18.31 -4.69 17.34
CA GLU A 253 19.56 -4.15 17.87
C GLU A 253 19.91 -2.79 17.28
N LEU A 254 19.81 -2.63 15.95
CA LEU A 254 20.04 -1.35 15.28
C LEU A 254 19.10 -0.27 15.80
N LEU A 255 17.80 -0.57 15.96
CA LEU A 255 16.82 0.38 16.50
C LEU A 255 17.09 0.70 17.98
N LEU A 256 17.42 -0.29 18.80
CA LEU A 256 17.73 -0.11 20.23
C LEU A 256 19.11 0.52 20.47
N SER A 257 19.96 0.63 19.45
CA SER A 257 21.25 1.35 19.49
C SER A 257 21.11 2.85 19.23
N LEU A 258 19.93 3.30 18.80
CA LEU A 258 19.66 4.71 18.56
C LEU A 258 19.78 5.53 19.86
N PRO A 259 20.14 6.81 19.76
CA PRO A 259 20.06 7.72 20.90
C PRO A 259 18.60 7.81 21.42
N PRO A 260 18.40 8.23 22.68
CA PRO A 260 17.08 8.37 23.27
C PRO A 260 16.12 9.11 22.33
N ILE A 261 14.97 8.50 22.07
CA ILE A 261 13.99 9.01 21.13
C ILE A 261 13.31 10.20 21.78
N ARG A 262 13.22 11.31 21.05
CA ARG A 262 12.54 12.51 21.52
C ARG A 262 11.13 12.60 20.97
N GLN A 263 10.27 13.32 21.67
CA GLN A 263 8.85 13.39 21.31
C GLN A 263 8.62 14.01 19.93
N GLU A 264 9.42 15.02 19.56
CA GLU A 264 9.38 15.75 18.30
C GLU A 264 9.78 14.90 17.08
N ASN A 265 10.55 13.84 17.29
CA ASN A 265 11.04 12.95 16.23
C ASN A 265 9.95 11.99 15.72
N LEU A 266 8.86 11.83 16.49
CA LEU A 266 7.74 10.93 16.21
C LEU A 266 6.58 11.68 15.51
N ILE A 267 5.75 10.91 14.81
CA ILE A 267 4.50 11.35 14.19
C ILE A 267 3.41 11.33 15.27
N ARG A 268 3.17 12.50 15.87
CA ARG A 268 2.19 12.65 16.96
C ARG A 268 0.74 12.83 16.52
N ASP A 269 0.52 13.24 15.27
CA ASP A 269 -0.81 13.43 14.72
C ASP A 269 -1.32 12.11 14.14
N ASP A 270 -2.26 11.46 14.84
CA ASP A 270 -2.82 10.19 14.41
C ASP A 270 -3.54 10.29 13.04
N ASN A 271 -4.03 11.48 12.66
CA ASN A 271 -4.60 11.68 11.32
C ASN A 271 -3.55 11.48 10.22
N LYS A 272 -2.28 11.81 10.48
CA LYS A 272 -1.18 11.55 9.53
C LYS A 272 -0.90 10.05 9.42
N LEU A 273 -1.01 9.31 10.52
CA LEU A 273 -0.85 7.86 10.52
C LEU A 273 -1.97 7.17 9.74
N VAL A 274 -3.22 7.58 9.98
CA VAL A 274 -4.40 7.12 9.23
C VAL A 274 -4.31 7.50 7.74
N LEU A 275 -3.78 8.69 7.44
CA LEU A 275 -3.50 9.11 6.07
C LEU A 275 -2.48 8.19 5.39
N LEU A 276 -1.35 7.88 6.03
CA LEU A 276 -0.34 6.97 5.47
C LEU A 276 -0.91 5.57 5.22
N ALA A 277 -1.71 5.07 6.16
CA ALA A 277 -2.41 3.79 6.04
C ALA A 277 -3.35 3.79 4.83
N SER A 278 -4.17 4.84 4.69
CA SER A 278 -5.10 5.00 3.57
C SER A 278 -4.40 5.22 2.23
N LEU A 279 -3.28 5.96 2.24
CA LEU A 279 -2.47 6.25 1.07
C LEU A 279 -1.82 4.96 0.55
N SER A 280 -1.29 4.11 1.43
CA SER A 280 -0.79 2.78 1.07
C SER A 280 -1.85 1.96 0.33
N ASP A 281 -3.03 1.79 0.94
CA ASP A 281 -4.10 0.98 0.34
C ASP A 281 -4.58 1.53 -1.01
N SER A 282 -4.71 2.85 -1.11
CA SER A 282 -5.20 3.52 -2.31
C SER A 282 -4.18 3.51 -3.45
N LEU A 283 -2.90 3.67 -3.15
CA LEU A 283 -1.82 3.62 -4.15
C LEU A 283 -1.70 2.23 -4.76
N GLU A 284 -1.81 1.19 -3.93
CA GLU A 284 -1.81 -0.20 -4.39
C GLU A 284 -3.03 -0.51 -5.25
N TYR A 285 -4.22 -0.06 -4.84
CA TYR A 285 -5.41 -0.17 -5.67
C TYR A 285 -5.22 0.43 -7.07
N VAL A 286 -4.65 1.65 -7.13
CA VAL A 286 -4.36 2.33 -8.39
C VAL A 286 -3.28 1.59 -9.19
N ALA A 287 -2.22 1.10 -8.54
CA ALA A 287 -1.17 0.32 -9.19
C ALA A 287 -1.72 -0.92 -9.88
N ASP A 288 -2.55 -1.71 -9.18
CA ASP A 288 -3.21 -2.89 -9.75
C ASP A 288 -4.15 -2.52 -10.90
N SER A 289 -4.75 -1.33 -10.84
CA SER A 289 -5.59 -0.83 -11.92
C SER A 289 -4.79 -0.43 -13.15
N ILE A 290 -3.67 0.27 -12.97
CA ILE A 290 -2.73 0.62 -14.04
C ILE A 290 -2.21 -0.66 -14.72
N GLU A 291 -1.86 -1.68 -13.95
CA GLU A 291 -1.39 -2.97 -14.47
C GLU A 291 -2.45 -3.67 -15.32
N ARG A 292 -3.70 -3.73 -14.83
CA ARG A 292 -4.86 -4.24 -15.59
C ARG A 292 -5.09 -3.45 -16.88
N LEU A 293 -4.97 -2.12 -16.85
CA LEU A 293 -5.10 -1.26 -18.02
C LEU A 293 -3.97 -1.46 -19.03
N GLY A 294 -2.74 -1.67 -18.56
CA GLY A 294 -1.59 -2.01 -19.40
C GLY A 294 -1.83 -3.30 -20.18
N GLN A 295 -2.22 -4.38 -19.49
CA GLN A 295 -2.54 -5.66 -20.12
C GLN A 295 -3.65 -5.56 -21.17
N ALA A 296 -4.68 -4.76 -20.91
CA ALA A 296 -5.78 -4.53 -21.85
C ALA A 296 -5.33 -3.80 -23.12
N THR A 297 -4.32 -2.92 -23.02
CA THR A 297 -3.78 -2.15 -24.14
C THR A 297 -2.87 -3.02 -25.03
N PHE A 298 -2.02 -3.87 -24.43
CA PHE A 298 -1.14 -4.80 -25.17
C PHE A 298 -1.91 -5.85 -26.01
N ARG A 299 -3.05 -6.36 -25.51
CA ARG A 299 -3.88 -7.33 -26.26
C ARG A 299 -4.44 -6.77 -27.57
N VAL A 300 -4.64 -5.45 -27.65
CA VAL A 300 -5.18 -4.78 -28.85
C VAL A 300 -4.09 -4.56 -29.89
N SER A 301 -2.85 -4.25 -29.49
CA SER A 301 -1.73 -4.03 -30.41
C SER A 301 -1.37 -5.30 -31.22
N ASN A 302 -1.37 -6.46 -30.56
CA ASN A 302 -1.03 -7.73 -31.21
C ASN A 302 -2.06 -8.21 -32.25
N GLN A 303 -3.33 -7.80 -32.15
CA GLN A 303 -4.35 -8.13 -33.15
C GLN A 303 -4.25 -7.25 -34.42
N VAL A 304 -3.60 -6.09 -34.33
CA VAL A 304 -3.44 -5.15 -35.46
C VAL A 304 -2.16 -5.44 -36.26
N GLU A 305 -1.10 -5.93 -35.61
CA GLU A 305 0.18 -6.23 -36.27
C GLU A 305 0.17 -7.51 -37.14
N GLU A 306 -0.75 -8.46 -36.93
CA GLU A 306 -0.84 -9.65 -37.81
C GLU A 306 -1.28 -9.34 -39.25
N HIS A 307 -1.73 -8.12 -39.55
CA HIS A 307 -2.13 -7.70 -40.90
C HIS A 307 -1.17 -6.73 -41.61
N SER A 308 -0.05 -6.36 -41.00
CA SER A 308 0.89 -5.41 -41.61
C SER A 308 2.35 -5.80 -41.39
N LYS A 309 2.78 -6.90 -42.02
CA LYS A 309 4.20 -7.09 -42.34
C LYS A 309 4.56 -6.08 -43.43
N HIS A 310 5.28 -5.01 -43.09
CA HIS A 310 6.37 -4.33 -43.81
C HIS A 310 6.53 -2.89 -43.31
N GLY A 311 7.73 -2.52 -42.82
CA GLY A 311 8.11 -1.11 -42.69
C GLY A 311 8.77 -0.74 -41.37
N ASN A 312 10.08 -0.94 -41.31
CA ASN A 312 10.98 -0.48 -40.27
C ASN A 312 10.95 1.06 -40.16
N THR A 313 10.54 1.63 -39.03
CA THR A 313 10.80 3.05 -38.73
C THR A 313 11.27 3.22 -37.29
N ARG A 314 12.59 3.23 -37.13
CA ARG A 314 13.29 3.81 -35.98
C ARG A 314 12.90 5.29 -35.86
N SER A 315 12.06 5.63 -34.88
CA SER A 315 11.87 7.00 -34.44
C SER A 315 12.55 7.18 -33.09
N SER A 316 13.55 8.07 -33.07
CA SER A 316 14.25 8.55 -31.89
C SER A 316 13.27 9.30 -30.98
N SER A 317 12.82 8.65 -29.92
CA SER A 317 12.23 9.33 -28.76
C SER A 317 12.72 8.59 -27.51
N LYS A 318 12.99 9.35 -26.44
CA LYS A 318 13.31 8.77 -25.12
C LYS A 318 12.30 7.66 -24.80
N PRO A 319 12.71 6.52 -24.20
CA PRO A 319 11.78 5.44 -23.89
C PRO A 319 10.62 6.03 -23.09
N THR A 320 9.43 6.06 -23.70
CA THR A 320 8.20 6.45 -23.00
C THR A 320 8.01 5.43 -21.89
N ARG A 321 7.96 5.88 -20.63
CA ARG A 321 7.71 5.00 -19.48
C ARG A 321 6.46 4.18 -19.73
N ASP A 322 6.58 2.86 -19.61
CA ASP A 322 5.43 1.97 -19.78
C ASP A 322 4.49 2.08 -18.57
N LEU A 323 3.20 1.78 -18.75
CA LEU A 323 2.22 1.74 -17.67
C LEU A 323 2.66 0.79 -16.54
N ALA A 324 3.36 -0.30 -16.87
CA ALA A 324 3.98 -1.19 -15.88
C ALA A 324 4.94 -0.45 -14.94
N SER A 325 5.81 0.42 -15.48
CA SER A 325 6.74 1.20 -14.65
C SER A 325 6.04 2.20 -13.73
N PHE A 326 4.89 2.76 -14.15
CA PHE A 326 4.06 3.59 -13.26
C PHE A 326 3.43 2.76 -12.14
N ALA A 327 2.89 1.58 -12.44
CA ALA A 327 2.35 0.70 -11.42
C ALA A 327 3.41 0.36 -10.34
N ASP A 328 4.65 0.12 -10.75
CA ASP A 328 5.77 -0.14 -9.83
C ASP A 328 6.12 1.08 -8.96
N GLU A 329 6.14 2.30 -9.52
CA GLU A 329 6.38 3.53 -8.76
C GLU A 329 5.31 3.77 -7.67
N TYR A 330 4.04 3.56 -8.03
CA TYR A 330 2.92 3.64 -7.09
C TYR A 330 3.02 2.59 -5.98
N ARG A 331 3.32 1.34 -6.35
CA ARG A 331 3.47 0.23 -5.40
C ARG A 331 4.65 0.45 -4.46
N LYS A 332 5.76 1.00 -4.96
CA LYS A 332 6.90 1.39 -4.12
C LYS A 332 6.50 2.43 -3.08
N LEU A 333 5.79 3.49 -3.46
CA LEU A 333 5.32 4.50 -2.51
C LEU A 333 4.31 3.91 -1.51
N ALA A 334 3.46 2.97 -1.94
CA ALA A 334 2.55 2.25 -1.05
C ALA A 334 3.29 1.43 0.02
N ILE A 335 4.39 0.78 -0.37
CA ILE A 335 5.28 0.04 0.54
C ILE A 335 6.01 0.99 1.49
N ASP A 336 6.52 2.11 1.00
CA ASP A 336 7.21 3.11 1.83
C ASP A 336 6.29 3.68 2.93
N CYS A 337 4.99 3.84 2.65
CA CYS A 337 4.00 4.19 3.67
C CYS A 337 3.92 3.14 4.79
N LEU A 338 3.86 1.84 4.44
CA LEU A 338 3.80 0.75 5.43
C LEU A 338 5.09 0.63 6.24
N LYS A 339 6.25 0.80 5.58
CA LYS A 339 7.56 0.79 6.24
C LYS A 339 7.67 1.91 7.28
N VAL A 340 7.26 3.14 6.92
CA VAL A 340 7.21 4.25 7.88
C VAL A 340 6.33 3.90 9.07
N LEU A 341 5.11 3.40 8.84
CA LEU A 341 4.19 3.05 9.93
C LEU A 341 4.76 1.97 10.86
N ARG A 342 5.40 0.92 10.32
CA ARG A 342 6.06 -0.12 11.11
C ARG A 342 7.17 0.45 11.99
N VAL A 343 8.09 1.21 11.39
CA VAL A 343 9.20 1.83 12.13
C VAL A 343 8.67 2.83 13.15
N GLU A 344 7.63 3.58 12.83
CA GLU A 344 7.00 4.54 13.76
C GLU A 344 6.46 3.83 15.02
N MET A 345 5.76 2.70 14.88
CA MET A 345 5.28 1.93 16.03
C MET A 345 6.42 1.32 16.86
N GLN A 346 7.50 0.89 16.21
CA GLN A 346 8.71 0.42 16.90
C GLN A 346 9.41 1.55 17.66
N LEU A 347 9.54 2.74 17.06
CA LEU A 347 10.13 3.90 17.71
C LEU A 347 9.26 4.45 18.86
N GLU A 348 7.93 4.43 18.72
CA GLU A 348 7.01 4.75 19.82
C GLU A 348 7.23 3.78 20.98
N THR A 349 7.39 2.48 20.70
CA THR A 349 7.71 1.47 21.72
C THR A 349 9.03 1.81 22.44
N ILE A 350 10.10 2.12 21.69
CA ILE A 350 11.39 2.52 22.28
C ILE A 350 11.25 3.80 23.11
N PHE A 351 10.48 4.78 22.62
CA PHE A 351 10.25 6.06 23.29
C PHE A 351 9.62 5.91 24.68
N HIS A 352 8.70 4.96 24.87
CA HIS A 352 8.13 4.69 26.21
C HIS A 352 9.04 3.79 27.03
N MET A 353 9.57 2.71 26.42
CA MET A 353 10.41 1.73 27.13
C MET A 353 11.73 2.31 27.65
N GLN A 354 12.24 3.39 27.05
CA GLN A 354 13.45 4.06 27.54
C GLN A 354 13.29 4.64 28.97
N GLU A 355 12.06 4.88 29.44
CA GLU A 355 11.79 5.34 30.82
C GLU A 355 12.20 4.30 31.87
N MET A 356 12.24 3.01 31.52
CA MET A 356 12.75 1.95 32.40
C MET A 356 14.19 2.21 32.86
N ARG A 357 15.01 2.89 32.04
CA ARG A 357 16.41 3.21 32.41
C ARG A 357 16.52 4.21 33.55
N SER A 358 15.54 5.11 33.67
CA SER A 358 15.50 6.13 34.71
C SER A 358 14.69 5.71 35.94
N ARG A 359 13.95 4.61 35.85
CA ARG A 359 13.09 4.12 36.92
C ARG A 359 13.89 3.31 37.95
N GLU A 360 13.58 3.54 39.23
CA GLU A 360 14.08 2.71 40.33
C GLU A 360 13.11 1.55 40.57
N TYR A 361 13.64 0.34 40.72
CA TYR A 361 12.89 -0.89 40.96
C TYR A 361 13.17 -1.45 42.36
N LEU A 362 13.21 -0.56 43.35
CA LEU A 362 13.39 -0.86 44.77
C LEU A 362 12.10 -0.49 45.53
N ASP A 363 11.03 -1.22 45.24
CA ASP A 363 9.72 -0.94 45.82
C ASP A 363 9.55 -1.63 47.18
N ASP A 364 8.82 -1.00 48.11
CA ASP A 364 8.57 -1.60 49.45
C ASP A 364 7.37 -2.57 49.45
N GLN A 365 6.56 -2.54 48.39
CA GLN A 365 5.33 -3.32 48.27
C GLN A 365 5.09 -3.74 46.80
N ASP A 366 4.34 -4.83 46.61
CA ASP A 366 3.92 -5.26 45.28
C ASP A 366 2.95 -4.23 44.68
N ALA A 367 3.18 -3.88 43.42
CA ALA A 367 2.36 -2.91 42.71
C ALA A 367 1.20 -3.62 42.00
N GLU A 368 0.00 -3.04 42.10
CA GLU A 368 -1.21 -3.65 41.55
C GLU A 368 -1.38 -3.39 40.04
N GLU A 369 -0.83 -2.28 39.55
CA GLU A 369 -0.98 -1.79 38.18
C GLU A 369 0.37 -1.76 37.43
N PRO A 370 0.37 -1.88 36.09
CA PRO A 370 1.56 -1.67 35.28
C PRO A 370 2.08 -0.24 35.40
N ASP A 371 3.32 0.00 34.97
CA ASP A 371 3.92 1.33 34.98
C ASP A 371 3.19 2.30 34.04
N ASP A 372 3.10 3.58 34.42
CA ASP A 372 2.40 4.61 33.65
C ASP A 372 2.86 4.71 32.19
N PHE A 373 4.17 4.54 31.93
CA PHE A 373 4.71 4.54 30.56
C PHE A 373 4.25 3.32 29.74
N ILE A 374 4.02 2.17 30.39
CA ILE A 374 3.43 0.98 29.76
C ILE A 374 1.96 1.21 29.46
N ILE A 375 1.22 1.76 30.42
CA ILE A 375 -0.20 2.10 30.24
C ILE A 375 -0.35 3.10 29.09
N SER A 376 0.50 4.11 29.03
CA SER A 376 0.55 5.11 27.96
C SER A 376 0.85 4.48 26.60
N LEU A 377 1.86 3.61 26.52
CA LEU A 377 2.20 2.86 25.31
C LEU A 377 1.02 1.99 24.83
N ILE A 378 0.41 1.23 25.73
CA ILE A 378 -0.75 0.37 25.41
C ILE A 378 -1.91 1.22 24.86
N ALA A 379 -2.21 2.35 25.50
CA ALA A 379 -3.26 3.25 25.04
C ALA A 379 -2.98 3.78 23.62
N GLN A 380 -1.73 4.12 23.30
CA GLN A 380 -1.34 4.55 21.95
C GLN A 380 -1.47 3.42 20.92
N ILE A 381 -1.03 2.20 21.27
CA ILE A 381 -1.10 1.04 20.39
C ILE A 381 -2.57 0.71 20.04
N THR A 382 -3.41 0.55 21.06
CA THR A 382 -4.82 0.19 20.87
C THR A 382 -5.56 1.25 20.06
N ARG A 383 -5.38 2.52 20.41
CA ARG A 383 -6.02 3.63 19.70
C ARG A 383 -5.62 3.70 18.23
N ARG A 384 -4.32 3.59 17.94
CA ARG A 384 -3.82 3.63 16.55
C ARG A 384 -4.27 2.41 15.74
N ASP A 385 -4.34 1.25 16.36
CA ASP A 385 -4.88 0.04 15.72
C ASP A 385 -6.36 0.21 15.34
N GLU A 386 -7.19 0.70 16.27
CA GLU A 386 -8.61 0.98 16.03
C GLU A 386 -8.83 2.03 14.94
N GLU A 387 -8.07 3.14 14.97
CA GLU A 387 -8.18 4.21 13.99
C GLU A 387 -7.70 3.78 12.59
N MET A 388 -6.72 2.86 12.48
CA MET A 388 -6.23 2.32 11.21
C MET A 388 -7.05 1.14 10.66
N ALA A 389 -7.74 0.39 11.52
CA ALA A 389 -8.46 -0.84 11.17
C ALA A 389 -9.39 -0.74 9.95
N PRO A 390 -10.12 0.38 9.72
CA PRO A 390 -10.98 0.49 8.55
C PRO A 390 -10.24 0.70 7.23
N PHE A 391 -8.98 1.15 7.27
CA PHE A 391 -8.26 1.68 6.10
C PHE A 391 -7.25 0.70 5.50
N VAL A 392 -6.85 -0.34 6.24
CA VAL A 392 -5.80 -1.27 5.85
C VAL A 392 -6.19 -2.72 6.18
N ALA A 393 -5.85 -3.64 5.29
CA ALA A 393 -6.09 -5.07 5.45
C ALA A 393 -5.37 -5.65 6.68
N ALA A 394 -5.96 -6.69 7.30
CA ALA A 394 -5.41 -7.33 8.50
C ALA A 394 -3.94 -7.79 8.34
N VAL A 395 -3.56 -8.36 7.19
CA VAL A 395 -2.18 -8.80 6.92
C VAL A 395 -1.17 -7.64 7.00
N LYS A 396 -1.55 -6.46 6.50
CA LYS A 396 -0.71 -5.25 6.56
C LYS A 396 -0.74 -4.60 7.94
N ARG A 397 -1.85 -4.74 8.68
CA ARG A 397 -1.87 -4.37 10.12
C ARG A 397 -0.91 -5.21 10.93
N ASN A 398 -0.84 -6.52 10.68
CA ASN A 398 0.16 -7.38 11.29
C ASN A 398 1.59 -6.89 10.97
N TYR A 399 1.85 -6.46 9.73
CA TYR A 399 3.14 -5.84 9.39
C TYR A 399 3.44 -4.58 10.20
N ILE A 400 2.48 -3.69 10.39
CA ILE A 400 2.66 -2.42 11.11
C ILE A 400 2.90 -2.66 12.61
N PHE A 401 2.07 -3.49 13.26
CA PHE A 401 2.09 -3.65 14.71
C PHE A 401 2.90 -4.85 15.21
N GLY A 402 3.16 -5.86 14.37
CA GLY A 402 3.83 -7.10 14.78
C GLY A 402 5.28 -6.90 15.25
N GLY A 403 5.93 -5.81 14.86
CA GLY A 403 7.29 -5.46 15.31
C GLY A 403 7.38 -4.91 16.73
N ILE A 404 6.25 -4.60 17.40
CA ILE A 404 6.25 -3.99 18.74
C ILE A 404 6.78 -4.98 19.79
N CYS A 405 6.31 -6.22 19.75
CA CYS A 405 6.60 -7.21 20.77
C CYS A 405 8.10 -7.49 20.91
N ILE A 406 8.80 -7.70 19.79
CA ILE A 406 10.24 -7.96 19.79
C ILE A 406 11.04 -6.77 20.33
N ILE A 407 10.64 -5.54 19.97
CA ILE A 407 11.29 -4.32 20.46
C ILE A 407 11.07 -4.16 21.96
N ALA A 408 9.84 -4.37 22.46
CA ALA A 408 9.53 -4.30 23.88
C ALA A 408 10.29 -5.36 24.70
N ALA A 409 10.36 -6.59 24.19
CA ALA A 409 11.08 -7.68 24.85
C ALA A 409 12.60 -7.41 24.91
N ASN A 410 13.20 -7.07 23.78
CA ASN A 410 14.63 -6.80 23.71
C ASN A 410 15.01 -5.52 24.48
N ALA A 411 14.15 -4.48 24.46
CA ALA A 411 14.34 -3.29 25.29
C ALA A 411 14.34 -3.64 26.78
N SER A 412 13.33 -4.40 27.24
CA SER A 412 13.21 -4.82 28.64
C SER A 412 14.46 -5.56 29.12
N ILE A 413 14.97 -6.50 28.33
CA ILE A 413 16.15 -7.31 28.69
C ILE A 413 17.42 -6.45 28.65
N LYS A 414 17.58 -5.61 27.63
CA LYS A 414 18.74 -4.73 27.47
C LYS A 414 18.89 -3.73 28.62
N VAL A 415 17.78 -3.20 29.14
CA VAL A 415 17.81 -2.19 30.22
C VAL A 415 18.44 -2.73 31.51
N LEU A 416 18.37 -4.05 31.77
CA LEU A 416 18.98 -4.61 32.99
C LEU A 416 20.47 -4.28 33.12
N GLY A 417 21.20 -4.24 32.00
CA GLY A 417 22.63 -3.88 32.00
C GLY A 417 22.92 -2.46 32.48
N ASP A 418 21.93 -1.56 32.43
CA ASP A 418 22.02 -0.18 32.91
C ASP A 418 21.43 0.00 34.32
N MET A 419 20.69 -1.00 34.84
CA MET A 419 20.06 -0.92 36.15
C MET A 419 21.09 -1.05 37.28
N LYS A 420 21.00 -0.15 38.27
CA LYS A 420 21.86 -0.22 39.47
C LYS A 420 21.44 -1.34 40.40
N SER A 421 20.14 -1.44 40.66
CA SER A 421 19.58 -2.35 41.66
C SER A 421 18.11 -2.64 41.40
N ILE A 422 17.68 -3.83 41.81
CA ILE A 422 16.29 -4.30 41.71
C ILE A 422 15.98 -5.28 42.84
N ASN A 423 14.78 -5.21 43.42
CA ASN A 423 14.32 -6.16 44.42
C ASN A 423 13.19 -7.06 43.89
N LEU A 424 12.67 -7.96 44.73
CA LEU A 424 11.60 -8.90 44.38
C LEU A 424 10.36 -8.18 43.82
N PHE A 425 9.95 -7.07 44.42
CA PHE A 425 8.79 -6.29 43.99
C PHE A 425 9.04 -5.61 42.64
N GLY A 426 10.26 -5.11 42.41
CA GLY A 426 10.68 -4.61 41.11
C GLY A 426 10.63 -5.67 40.00
N VAL A 427 11.05 -6.91 40.29
CA VAL A 427 10.91 -8.05 39.36
C VAL A 427 9.43 -8.31 39.05
N GLN A 428 8.57 -8.34 40.09
CA GLN A 428 7.13 -8.50 39.91
C GLN A 428 6.51 -7.40 39.05
N GLN A 429 6.95 -6.15 39.24
CA GLN A 429 6.47 -5.02 38.43
C GLN A 429 6.86 -5.14 36.96
N ILE A 430 8.08 -5.57 36.65
CA ILE A 430 8.51 -5.80 35.25
C ILE A 430 7.75 -6.98 34.64
N CYS A 431 7.49 -8.05 35.40
CA CYS A 431 6.64 -9.13 34.94
C CYS A 431 5.21 -8.65 34.66
N ARG A 432 4.65 -7.79 35.51
CA ARG A 432 3.32 -7.18 35.33
C ARG A 432 3.25 -6.30 34.08
N ASN A 433 4.27 -5.48 33.85
CA ASN A 433 4.43 -4.70 32.60
C ASN A 433 4.43 -5.60 31.36
N SER A 434 5.19 -6.70 31.40
CA SER A 434 5.26 -7.69 30.32
C SER A 434 3.90 -8.34 30.05
N ILE A 435 3.16 -8.73 31.10
CA ILE A 435 1.82 -9.32 30.98
C ILE A 435 0.83 -8.32 30.37
N ALA A 436 0.86 -7.06 30.81
CA ALA A 436 -0.04 -6.03 30.29
C ALA A 436 0.20 -5.78 28.79
N LEU A 437 1.46 -5.71 28.36
CA LEU A 437 1.82 -5.61 26.95
C LEU A 437 1.38 -6.85 26.15
N GLU A 438 1.56 -8.05 26.71
CA GLU A 438 1.12 -9.29 26.05
C GLU A 438 -0.39 -9.28 25.80
N GLN A 439 -1.17 -8.94 26.82
CA GLN A 439 -2.64 -8.88 26.72
C GLN A 439 -3.08 -7.84 25.70
N ALA A 440 -2.46 -6.65 25.70
CA ALA A 440 -2.78 -5.60 24.74
C ALA A 440 -2.47 -6.01 23.29
N LEU A 441 -1.31 -6.61 23.04
CA LEU A 441 -0.92 -7.04 21.70
C LEU A 441 -1.71 -8.27 21.23
N ALA A 442 -2.02 -9.21 22.12
CA ALA A 442 -2.86 -10.36 21.82
C ALA A 442 -4.32 -9.97 21.51
N ALA A 443 -4.78 -8.81 22.00
CA ALA A 443 -6.11 -8.28 21.69
C ALA A 443 -6.22 -7.75 20.25
N ILE A 444 -5.09 -7.46 19.58
CA ILE A 444 -5.08 -7.01 18.19
C ILE A 444 -5.32 -8.23 17.27
N PRO A 445 -6.46 -8.33 16.56
CA PRO A 445 -6.84 -9.56 15.86
C PRO A 445 -5.91 -9.99 14.72
N SER A 446 -5.05 -9.07 14.25
CA SER A 446 -4.11 -9.34 13.17
C SER A 446 -2.77 -9.91 13.62
N ILE A 447 -2.44 -9.84 14.91
CA ILE A 447 -1.15 -10.27 15.45
C ILE A 447 -1.23 -11.72 15.91
N GLU A 448 -0.15 -12.48 15.69
CA GLU A 448 -0.02 -13.86 16.15
C GLU A 448 0.26 -13.93 17.66
N SER A 449 -0.75 -14.31 18.45
CA SER A 449 -0.68 -14.27 19.92
C SER A 449 0.39 -15.19 20.52
N GLU A 450 0.70 -16.33 19.89
CA GLU A 450 1.69 -17.28 20.41
C GLU A 450 3.11 -16.72 20.33
N ALA A 451 3.45 -16.11 19.19
CA ALA A 451 4.74 -15.48 18.99
C ALA A 451 4.94 -14.24 19.89
N VAL A 452 3.85 -13.57 20.27
CA VAL A 452 3.87 -12.49 21.28
C VAL A 452 4.13 -13.05 22.67
N ARG A 453 3.38 -14.10 23.05
CA ARG A 453 3.54 -14.77 24.35
C ARG A 453 4.96 -15.27 24.54
N GLN A 454 5.52 -16.02 23.58
CA GLN A 454 6.86 -16.57 23.68
C GLN A 454 7.93 -15.48 23.93
N ARG A 455 7.83 -14.34 23.24
CA ARG A 455 8.79 -13.23 23.39
C ARG A 455 8.66 -12.52 24.74
N LEU A 456 7.44 -12.37 25.28
CA LEU A 456 7.21 -11.71 26.56
C LEU A 456 7.39 -12.65 27.77
N ASP A 457 7.17 -13.95 27.60
CA ASP A 457 7.61 -15.00 28.52
C ASP A 457 9.12 -14.97 28.70
N ARG A 458 9.88 -14.82 27.61
CA ARG A 458 11.35 -14.67 27.68
C ARG A 458 11.78 -13.53 28.61
N VAL A 459 11.06 -12.40 28.60
CA VAL A 459 11.33 -11.28 29.54
C VAL A 459 11.08 -11.71 30.98
N ARG A 460 9.92 -12.33 31.25
CA ARG A 460 9.55 -12.77 32.61
C ARG A 460 10.55 -13.78 33.15
N THR A 461 10.86 -14.82 32.37
CA THR A 461 11.89 -15.80 32.71
C THR A 461 13.22 -15.12 33.03
N TYR A 462 13.68 -14.17 32.21
CA TYR A 462 14.94 -13.47 32.43
C TYR A 462 14.99 -12.74 33.78
N TYR A 463 13.94 -11.99 34.12
CA TYR A 463 13.89 -11.23 35.36
C TYR A 463 13.64 -12.11 36.59
N GLU A 464 12.90 -13.22 36.45
CA GLU A 464 12.69 -14.20 37.54
C GLU A 464 13.98 -14.88 37.97
N LEU A 465 15.00 -14.99 37.10
CA LEU A 465 16.34 -15.47 37.46
C LEU A 465 17.01 -14.63 38.55
N LEU A 466 16.63 -13.35 38.69
CA LEU A 466 17.17 -12.47 39.74
C LEU A 466 16.72 -12.89 41.15
N ASN A 467 15.62 -13.64 41.26
CA ASN A 467 15.11 -14.17 42.53
C ASN A 467 15.83 -15.44 42.98
N MET A 468 16.72 -16.00 42.14
CA MET A 468 17.49 -17.20 42.47
C MET A 468 18.78 -16.87 43.23
N PRO A 469 19.20 -17.69 44.20
CA PRO A 469 20.55 -17.61 44.74
C PRO A 469 21.57 -17.99 43.66
N PHE A 470 22.80 -17.50 43.81
CA PHE A 470 23.85 -17.64 42.78
C PHE A 470 24.09 -19.08 42.32
N GLU A 471 24.15 -20.05 43.24
CA GLU A 471 24.39 -21.46 42.88
C GLU A 471 23.25 -22.08 42.05
N ALA A 472 22.00 -21.66 42.31
CA ALA A 472 20.85 -22.09 41.51
C ALA A 472 20.85 -21.42 40.13
N LEU A 473 21.24 -20.14 40.06
CA LEU A 473 21.42 -19.43 38.79
C LEU A 473 22.51 -20.10 37.94
N LEU A 474 23.63 -20.50 38.54
CA LEU A 474 24.71 -21.17 37.83
C LEU A 474 24.27 -22.54 37.27
N ALA A 475 23.53 -23.32 38.05
CA ALA A 475 22.93 -24.57 37.59
C ALA A 475 21.96 -24.31 36.42
N PHE A 476 21.11 -23.29 36.52
CA PHE A 476 20.20 -22.90 35.43
C PHE A 476 20.96 -22.56 34.15
N ILE A 477 22.02 -21.73 34.23
CA ILE A 477 22.85 -21.34 33.08
C ILE A 477 23.49 -22.58 32.43
N THR A 478 23.95 -23.54 33.24
CA THR A 478 24.57 -24.78 32.76
C THR A 478 23.59 -25.64 31.97
N GLU A 479 22.32 -25.67 32.38
CA GLU A 479 21.27 -26.43 31.71
C GLU A 479 20.66 -25.69 30.49
N HIS A 480 20.82 -24.36 30.42
CA HIS A 480 20.10 -23.49 29.48
C HIS A 480 21.01 -22.44 28.82
N ASP A 481 22.21 -22.82 28.40
CA ASP A 481 23.22 -21.92 27.83
C ASP A 481 22.74 -21.14 26.58
N TYR A 482 21.79 -21.68 25.81
CA TYR A 482 21.24 -21.08 24.60
C TYR A 482 20.05 -20.12 24.81
N LEU A 483 19.48 -20.00 26.02
CA LEU A 483 18.28 -19.17 26.25
C LEU A 483 18.57 -17.66 26.23
N PHE A 484 19.75 -17.26 26.70
CA PHE A 484 20.20 -15.87 26.77
C PHE A 484 21.65 -15.77 26.31
N THR A 485 22.03 -14.60 25.81
CA THR A 485 23.40 -14.33 25.37
C THR A 485 24.34 -14.25 26.58
N PRO A 486 25.66 -14.48 26.38
CA PRO A 486 26.64 -14.31 27.45
C PRO A 486 26.60 -12.92 28.11
N ALA A 487 26.37 -11.87 27.32
CA ALA A 487 26.24 -10.51 27.83
C ALA A 487 25.00 -10.34 28.73
N GLU A 488 23.87 -10.94 28.35
CA GLU A 488 22.65 -10.96 29.16
C GLU A 488 22.87 -11.73 30.46
N TYR A 489 23.54 -12.89 30.46
CA TYR A 489 23.86 -13.61 31.70
C TYR A 489 24.79 -12.82 32.63
N VAL A 490 25.80 -12.15 32.07
CA VAL A 490 26.69 -11.26 32.85
C VAL A 490 25.93 -10.10 33.48
N ASN A 491 24.91 -9.54 32.81
CA ASN A 491 24.10 -8.47 33.37
C ASN A 491 23.28 -8.92 34.60
N LEU A 492 22.82 -10.18 34.63
CA LEU A 492 22.15 -10.75 35.81
C LEU A 492 23.06 -10.79 37.04
N LEU A 493 24.39 -10.87 36.87
CA LEU A 493 25.36 -10.83 37.97
C LEU A 493 25.71 -9.41 38.41
N LYS A 494 25.72 -8.46 37.48
CA LYS A 494 26.12 -7.06 37.73
C LYS A 494 25.08 -6.28 38.53
N VAL A 495 23.80 -6.50 38.26
CA VAL A 495 22.72 -5.78 38.94
C VAL A 495 22.65 -6.16 40.43
N GLN A 496 22.56 -5.16 41.30
CA GLN A 496 22.47 -5.39 42.73
C GLN A 496 21.06 -5.88 43.12
N VAL A 497 20.97 -7.08 43.70
CA VAL A 497 19.72 -7.61 44.26
C VAL A 497 19.87 -7.71 45.78
N PRO A 498 19.08 -6.95 46.57
CA PRO A 498 19.14 -7.01 48.03
C PRO A 498 18.98 -8.44 48.56
N GLY A 499 19.92 -8.89 49.40
CA GLY A 499 19.90 -10.22 49.99
C GLY A 499 20.47 -11.35 49.11
N ARG A 500 20.90 -11.06 47.87
CA ARG A 500 21.58 -12.02 47.00
C ARG A 500 23.09 -11.81 47.03
N GLU A 501 23.83 -12.78 47.56
CA GLU A 501 25.30 -12.76 47.56
C GLU A 501 25.84 -13.27 46.23
N ILE A 502 26.70 -12.46 45.59
CA ILE A 502 27.42 -12.82 44.36
C ILE A 502 28.90 -13.00 44.71
N PRO A 503 29.48 -14.21 44.57
CA PRO A 503 30.90 -14.45 44.79
C PRO A 503 31.80 -13.59 43.88
N PRO A 504 33.02 -13.23 44.31
CA PRO A 504 33.93 -12.41 43.51
C PRO A 504 34.41 -13.11 42.21
N ASP A 505 34.39 -14.44 42.19
CA ASP A 505 34.73 -15.32 41.07
C ASP A 505 33.51 -15.70 40.20
N ALA A 506 32.33 -15.12 40.47
CA ALA A 506 31.08 -15.48 39.77
C ALA A 506 31.16 -15.31 38.25
N GLN A 507 31.80 -14.25 37.78
CA GLN A 507 31.93 -13.98 36.35
C GLN A 507 32.86 -14.99 35.67
N ASP A 508 33.94 -15.42 36.34
CA ASP A 508 34.86 -16.43 35.84
C ASP A 508 34.13 -17.78 35.74
N ARG A 509 33.39 -18.17 36.79
CA ARG A 509 32.58 -19.40 36.83
C ARG A 509 31.55 -19.48 35.71
N VAL A 510 30.87 -18.37 35.40
CA VAL A 510 29.90 -18.32 34.29
C VAL A 510 30.63 -18.35 32.93
N SER A 511 31.79 -17.71 32.81
CA SER A 511 32.58 -17.71 31.57
C SER A 511 33.17 -19.08 31.24
N GLU A 512 33.42 -19.94 32.24
CA GLU A 512 33.86 -21.33 32.02
C GLU A 512 32.76 -22.22 31.44
N ILE A 513 31.49 -21.87 31.64
CA ILE A 513 30.33 -22.67 31.23
C ILE A 513 29.82 -22.24 29.86
N LEU A 514 29.89 -20.94 29.55
CA LEU A 514 29.35 -20.40 28.31
C LEU A 514 30.31 -20.67 27.13
N PRO A 515 29.79 -21.16 25.99
CA PRO A 515 30.59 -21.29 24.77
C PRO A 515 31.07 -19.91 24.28
N HIS A 516 32.33 -19.84 23.85
CA HIS A 516 32.97 -18.62 23.31
C HIS A 516 32.35 -18.13 22.01
#